data_AF-A0A949AJI3-F1
#
_entry.id   AF-A0A949AJI3-F1
#
_cell.length_a   1.000
_cell.length_b   1.000
_cell.length_c   1.000
_cell.angle_alpha   90.00
_cell.angle_beta   90.00
_cell.angle_gamma   90.00
#
_symmetry.space_group_name_H-M   'P 1'
#
loop_
_entity.id
_entity.type
_entity.pdbx_description
1 polymer ?
#
loop_
_entity_poly.entity_id
_entity_poly.type
_entity_poly.pdbx_seq_one_letter_code
_entity_poly.pdbx_strand_id
1 'polypeptide(L)'
;LSTFSITVLAWVFFRAKSIKEALSYIYIMFSSLFTIPKSIPLILSLLIPFFIIVEWLQRDKQHALEFDVLKISKISRWLIYYSLIFIIFSFGGGQQEFIYFQF
;
A
#
# COMPACT_ATOMS: atom_id res chain seq x y z
N LEU A 1 -9.57 6.93 -14.78
CA LEU A 1 -9.57 5.51 -14.37
C LEU A 1 -9.14 4.59 -15.51
N SER A 2 -9.81 4.61 -16.67
CA SER A 2 -9.44 3.78 -17.83
C SER A 2 -7.97 3.94 -18.26
N THR A 3 -7.51 5.18 -18.46
CA THR A 3 -6.12 5.49 -18.81
C THR A 3 -5.12 4.97 -17.77
N PHE A 4 -5.39 5.21 -16.49
CA PHE A 4 -4.58 4.72 -15.37
C PHE A 4 -4.48 3.19 -15.35
N SER A 5 -5.61 2.48 -15.50
CA SER A 5 -5.62 1.01 -15.55
C SER A 5 -4.81 0.46 -16.71
N ILE A 6 -4.94 1.06 -17.90
CA ILE A 6 -4.16 0.68 -19.08
C ILE A 6 -2.66 0.91 -18.83
N THR A 7 -2.28 2.05 -18.26
CA THR A 7 -0.87 2.38 -17.97
C THR A 7 -0.27 1.41 -16.95
N VAL A 8 -0.98 1.10 -15.85
CA VAL A 8 -0.48 0.17 -14.81
C VAL A 8 -0.33 -1.25 -15.35
N LEU A 9 -1.26 -1.72 -16.18
CA LEU A 9 -1.14 -3.03 -16.82
C LEU A 9 0.00 -3.06 -17.85
N ALA A 10 0.19 -1.98 -18.61
CA ALA A 10 1.30 -1.87 -19.55
C ALA A 10 2.67 -1.91 -18.85
N TRP A 11 2.79 -1.30 -17.66
CA TRP A 11 4.02 -1.33 -16.86
C TRP A 11 4.49 -2.73 -16.44
N VAL A 12 3.60 -3.72 -16.38
CA VAL A 12 3.99 -5.11 -16.10
C VAL A 12 4.99 -5.63 -17.15
N PHE A 13 4.80 -5.28 -18.42
CA PHE A 13 5.68 -5.71 -19.51
C PHE A 13 7.07 -5.08 -19.46
N PHE A 14 7.19 -3.86 -18.92
CA PHE A 14 8.48 -3.18 -18.78
C PHE A 14 9.31 -3.69 -17.60
N ARG A 15 8.67 -4.32 -16.60
CA ARG A 15 9.34 -4.80 -15.39
C ARG A 15 9.62 -6.31 -15.39
N ALA A 16 8.87 -7.10 -16.15
CA ALA A 16 9.09 -8.55 -16.24
C ALA A 16 10.34 -8.87 -17.08
N LYS A 17 11.00 -10.01 -16.81
CA LYS A 17 12.23 -10.40 -17.54
C LYS A 17 11.93 -10.91 -18.95
N SER A 18 10.68 -11.26 -19.25
CA SER A 18 10.24 -11.71 -20.58
C SER A 18 8.73 -11.50 -20.78
N ILE A 19 8.30 -11.54 -22.05
CA ILE A 19 6.87 -11.47 -22.42
C ILE A 19 6.07 -12.62 -21.78
N LYS A 20 6.64 -13.83 -21.75
CA LYS A 20 5.99 -15.00 -21.14
C LYS A 20 5.75 -14.78 -19.65
N GLU A 21 6.72 -14.19 -18.96
CA GLU A 21 6.60 -13.88 -17.53
C GLU A 21 5.58 -12.78 -17.27
N ALA A 22 5.56 -11.71 -18.08
CA ALA A 22 4.57 -10.63 -17.99
C ALA A 22 3.13 -11.17 -18.13
N LEU A 23 2.88 -12.01 -19.13
CA LEU A 23 1.58 -12.66 -19.33
C LEU A 23 1.21 -13.57 -18.15
N SER A 24 2.19 -14.30 -17.61
CA SER A 24 1.97 -15.12 -16.42
C SER A 24 1.59 -14.28 -15.20
N TYR A 25 2.20 -13.11 -14.98
CA TYR A 25 1.84 -12.23 -13.88
C TYR A 25 0.40 -11.72 -14.00
N ILE A 26 -0.02 -11.31 -15.21
CA ILE A 26 -1.39 -10.87 -15.48
C ILE A 26 -2.37 -12.02 -15.26
N TYR A 27 -2.07 -13.21 -15.77
CA TYR A 27 -2.91 -14.40 -15.56
C TYR A 27 -3.08 -14.73 -14.07
N ILE A 28 -1.97 -14.76 -13.31
CA ILE A 28 -1.99 -15.03 -11.87
C ILE A 28 -2.87 -14.00 -11.16
N MET A 29 -2.71 -12.71 -11.46
CA MET A 29 -3.47 -11.61 -10.86
C MET A 29 -4.99 -11.84 -10.90
N PHE A 30 -5.53 -12.35 -12.01
CA PHE A 30 -6.96 -12.66 -12.13
C PHE A 30 -7.34 -14.02 -11.58
N SER A 31 -6.45 -15.02 -11.68
CA SER A 31 -6.73 -16.37 -11.16
C SER A 31 -6.67 -16.46 -9.63
N SER A 32 -5.94 -15.54 -8.98
CA SER A 32 -5.68 -15.58 -7.53
C SER A 32 -6.23 -14.37 -6.76
N LEU A 33 -7.29 -13.73 -7.26
CA LEU A 33 -7.85 -12.49 -6.67
C LEU A 33 -8.24 -12.63 -5.19
N PHE A 34 -8.69 -13.82 -4.78
CA PHE A 34 -9.16 -14.09 -3.42
C PHE A 34 -8.28 -15.10 -2.67
N THR A 35 -7.15 -15.49 -3.24
CA THR A 35 -6.22 -16.43 -2.61
C THR A 35 -5.20 -15.66 -1.81
N ILE A 36 -5.23 -15.80 -0.49
CA ILE A 36 -4.24 -15.18 0.41
C ILE A 36 -2.91 -15.92 0.21
N PRO A 37 -1.84 -15.23 -0.27
CA PRO A 37 -0.55 -15.87 -0.46
C PRO A 37 0.05 -16.22 0.90
N LYS A 38 0.42 -17.49 1.11
CA LYS A 38 1.04 -17.96 2.37
C LYS A 38 2.41 -17.33 2.66
N SER A 39 3.05 -16.75 1.64
CA SER A 39 4.37 -16.12 1.72
C SER A 39 4.34 -14.66 2.17
N ILE A 40 3.17 -14.03 2.29
CA ILE A 40 3.08 -12.64 2.72
C ILE A 40 3.06 -12.58 4.25
N PRO A 41 3.90 -11.74 4.89
CA PRO A 41 3.84 -11.49 6.32
C PRO A 41 2.42 -11.08 6.76
N LEU A 42 1.90 -11.74 7.80
CA LEU A 42 0.54 -11.47 8.33
C LEU A 42 0.30 -9.97 8.61
N ILE A 43 1.33 -9.27 9.06
CA ILE A 43 1.29 -7.83 9.33
C ILE A 43 0.93 -7.02 8.07
N LEU A 44 1.45 -7.39 6.89
CA LEU A 44 1.16 -6.70 5.63
C LEU A 44 -0.26 -6.99 5.15
N SER A 45 -0.71 -8.24 5.31
CA SER A 45 -2.09 -8.63 5.01
C SER A 45 -3.12 -7.87 5.84
N LEU A 46 -2.75 -7.34 7.01
CA LEU A 46 -3.59 -6.48 7.85
C LEU A 46 -3.39 -4.98 7.55
N LEU A 47 -2.14 -4.53 7.40
CA LEU A 47 -1.82 -3.11 7.21
C LEU A 47 -2.33 -2.57 5.86
N ILE A 48 -2.20 -3.33 4.77
CA ILE A 48 -2.64 -2.88 3.44
C ILE A 48 -4.13 -2.53 3.42
N PRO A 49 -5.06 -3.43 3.79
CA PRO A 49 -6.48 -3.08 3.81
C PRO A 49 -6.80 -1.98 4.82
N PHE A 50 -6.12 -1.95 5.97
CA PHE A 50 -6.26 -0.86 6.94
C PHE A 50 -5.93 0.51 6.30
N PHE A 51 -4.78 0.63 5.62
CA PHE A 51 -4.40 1.87 4.94
C PHE A 51 -5.38 2.26 3.84
N ILE A 52 -5.85 1.29 3.03
CA ILE A 52 -6.85 1.56 1.99
C ILE A 52 -8.13 2.12 2.59
N ILE A 53 -8.62 1.54 3.70
CA ILE A 53 -9.83 2.01 4.38
C ILE A 53 -9.63 3.43 4.93
N VAL A 54 -8.50 3.69 5.57
CA VAL A 54 -8.18 5.03 6.13
C VAL A 54 -8.12 6.08 5.03
N GLU A 55 -7.37 5.82 3.95
CA GLU A 55 -7.29 6.71 2.79
C GLU A 55 -8.65 6.95 2.15
N TRP A 56 -9.46 5.89 2.00
CA TRP A 56 -10.80 6.03 1.42
C TRP A 56 -11.74 6.87 2.28
N LEU A 57 -11.66 6.76 3.61
CA LEU A 57 -12.43 7.59 4.55
C LEU A 57 -11.99 9.06 4.54
N GLN A 58 -10.74 9.33 4.15
CA GLN A 58 -10.13 10.67 4.18
C GLN A 58 -9.84 11.23 2.77
N ARG A 59 -10.39 10.62 1.71
CA ARG A 59 -10.19 11.01 0.30
C ARG A 59 -10.44 12.48 -0.03
N ASP A 60 -11.29 13.15 0.75
CA ASP A 60 -11.65 14.56 0.53
C ASP A 60 -10.75 15.52 1.33
N LYS A 61 -9.80 14.98 2.10
CA LYS A 61 -8.82 15.72 2.91
C LYS A 61 -7.45 15.71 2.23
N GLN A 62 -6.58 16.65 2.58
CA GLN A 62 -5.24 16.73 2.00
C GLN A 62 -4.33 15.58 2.45
N HIS A 63 -4.54 15.05 3.66
CA HIS A 63 -3.77 13.92 4.18
C HIS A 63 -4.51 13.14 5.27
N ALA A 64 -4.12 11.88 5.49
CA ALA A 64 -4.74 10.97 6.45
C ALA A 64 -4.66 11.41 7.94
N LEU A 65 -3.84 12.41 8.27
CA LEU A 65 -3.76 12.97 9.63
C LEU A 65 -4.56 14.27 9.80
N GLU A 66 -5.38 14.63 8.81
CA GLU A 66 -6.20 15.84 8.85
C GLU A 66 -7.48 15.55 9.64
N PHE A 67 -7.38 15.66 10.96
CA PHE A 67 -8.50 15.42 11.86
C PHE A 67 -9.37 16.66 12.00
N ASP A 68 -10.70 16.51 11.88
CA ASP A 68 -11.62 17.60 12.22
C ASP A 68 -11.56 17.84 13.72
N VAL A 69 -11.10 19.03 14.14
CA VAL A 69 -10.91 19.41 15.55
C VAL A 69 -12.22 19.30 16.36
N LEU A 70 -13.38 19.38 15.69
CA LEU A 70 -14.70 19.25 16.29
C LEU A 70 -15.17 17.79 16.46
N LYS A 71 -14.61 16.83 15.71
CA LYS A 71 -15.04 15.42 15.74
C LYS A 71 -14.10 14.51 16.53
N ILE A 72 -12.84 14.87 16.69
CA ILE A 72 -11.84 14.06 17.37
C ILE A 72 -11.34 14.76 18.63
N SER A 73 -11.43 14.06 19.76
CA SER A 73 -10.93 14.58 21.03
C SER A 73 -9.41 14.77 20.98
N LYS A 74 -8.91 15.76 21.73
CA LYS A 74 -7.46 16.04 21.83
C LYS A 74 -6.67 14.79 22.24
N ILE A 75 -7.21 13.98 23.13
CA ILE A 75 -6.57 12.74 23.63
C ILE A 75 -6.46 11.70 22.51
N SER A 76 -7.54 11.46 21.77
CA SER A 76 -7.58 10.53 20.64
C SER A 76 -6.54 10.90 19.58
N ARG A 77 -6.39 12.20 19.28
CA ARG A 77 -5.39 12.68 18.33
C ARG A 77 -3.95 12.34 18.74
N TRP A 78 -3.61 12.59 20.01
CA TRP A 78 -2.28 12.25 20.53
C TRP A 78 -2.02 10.75 20.54
N LEU A 79 -3.02 9.93 20.89
CA LEU A 79 -2.90 8.48 20.82
C LEU A 79 -2.56 7.99 19.41
N ILE A 80 -3.21 8.54 18.38
CA ILE A 80 -2.91 8.20 16.98
C ILE A 80 -1.47 8.58 16.63
N TYR A 81 -1.02 9.78 16.99
CA TYR A 81 0.34 10.23 16.72
C TYR A 81 1.39 9.36 17.41
N TYR A 82 1.23 9.06 18.70
CA TYR A 82 2.16 8.19 19.41
C TYR A 82 2.13 6.75 18.89
N SER A 83 0.96 6.23 18.52
CA SER A 83 0.84 4.91 17.89
C SER A 83 1.57 4.85 16.55
N LEU A 84 1.44 5.87 15.69
CA LEU A 84 2.16 5.93 14.42
C LEU A 84 3.67 6.01 14.63
N ILE A 85 4.13 6.87 15.54
CA ILE A 85 5.55 6.96 15.90
C ILE A 85 6.06 5.59 16.35
N PHE A 86 5.33 4.91 17.24
CA PHE A 86 5.69 3.58 17.72
C PHE A 86 5.79 2.55 16.58
N ILE A 87 4.83 2.54 15.65
CA ILE A 87 4.85 1.67 14.47
C ILE A 87 6.06 2.00 13.58
N ILE A 88 6.33 3.27 13.32
CA ILE A 88 7.46 3.71 12.49
C ILE A 88 8.79 3.25 13.11
N PHE A 89 8.98 3.40 14.42
CA PHE A 89 10.21 2.93 15.07
C PHE A 89 10.30 1.41 15.16
N SER A 90 9.19 0.71 15.36
CA SER A 90 9.18 -0.75 15.48
C SER A 90 9.40 -1.46 14.14
N PHE A 91 8.93 -0.87 13.04
CA PHE A 91 9.00 -1.42 11.68
C PHE A 91 9.94 -0.65 10.74
N GLY A 92 10.65 0.35 11.25
CA GLY A 92 11.66 1.12 10.52
C GLY A 92 12.84 0.23 10.17
N GLY A 93 12.85 -0.30 8.95
CA GLY A 93 13.93 -1.13 8.42
C GLY A 93 15.17 -0.33 8.01
N GLY A 94 16.22 -1.05 7.60
CA GLY A 94 17.45 -0.46 7.06
C GLY A 94 17.23 0.25 5.72
N GLN A 95 18.25 0.97 5.24
CA GLN A 95 18.22 1.60 3.92
C GLN A 95 17.91 0.54 2.85
N GLN A 96 16.78 0.70 2.18
CA GLN A 96 16.46 -0.03 0.96
C GLN A 96 16.85 0.84 -0.23
N GLU A 97 17.67 0.27 -1.12
CA GLU A 97 17.95 0.90 -2.39
C GLU A 97 16.65 1.15 -3.13
N PHE A 98 16.42 2.43 -3.47
CA PHE A 98 15.29 2.80 -4.30
C PHE A 98 15.35 2.01 -5.61
N ILE A 99 14.19 1.64 -6.14
CA ILE A 99 14.03 0.82 -7.35
C ILE A 99 14.96 1.26 -8.51
N TYR A 100 15.27 2.56 -8.63
CA TYR A 100 16.17 3.10 -9.66
C TYR A 100 17.63 2.63 -9.57
N PHE A 101 18.11 2.23 -8.38
CA PHE A 101 19.48 1.75 -8.19
C PHE A 101 19.62 0.24 -8.40
N GLN A 102 18.54 -0.46 -8.71
CA GLN A 102 18.52 -1.92 -8.96
C GLN A 102 18.64 -2.30 -10.45
N PHE A 103 19.01 -1.36 -11.31
CA PHE A 103 19.19 -1.54 -12.75
C PHE A 103 20.62 -1.23 -13.18
#